data_AF-A0A060ZMW4-F1
#
_entry.id   AF-A0A060ZMW4-F1
#
_cell.length_a   1.000
_cell.length_b   1.000
_cell.length_c   1.000
_cell.angle_alpha   90.00
_cell.angle_beta   90.00
_cell.angle_gamma   90.00
#
_symmetry.space_group_name_H-M   'P 1'
#
loop_
_entity.id
_entity.type
_entity.pdbx_description
1 polymer ?
#
loop_
_entity_poly.entity_id
_entity_poly.type
_entity_poly.pdbx_seq_one_letter_code
_entity_poly.pdbx_strand_id
1 'polypeptide(L)'
;MPDTMGQRIIAVEEHFATTQFWERTADLSALPGEDSERVYSRSFIANEFISRRLTDLGTRLEEMDRTGVDVSVLSLNPPGVQLWSDTATATSLAREMNDALADIVAGSPTRFAALAAIAPQDPEAAAEEIRRTTGTLGFGGVLIGSHTGGQYLDEPESEPILAAMEETYSTLYLHPRMPSPRMLAPFNRRSGVSRPRPRRTRCA
;
A
#
# COMPACT_ATOMS: atom_id res chain seq x y z
N MET A 1 38.93 3.55 -19.89
CA MET A 1 37.57 3.23 -19.40
C MET A 1 37.58 3.50 -17.91
N PRO A 2 36.69 4.33 -17.36
CA PRO A 2 36.64 4.49 -15.91
C PRO A 2 36.23 3.16 -15.29
N ASP A 3 37.00 2.78 -14.28
CA ASP A 3 36.92 1.57 -13.48
C ASP A 3 35.60 1.55 -12.69
N THR A 4 34.64 0.68 -13.05
CA THR A 4 33.41 0.49 -12.27
C THR A 4 33.70 -0.42 -11.09
N MET A 5 34.45 0.07 -10.11
CA MET A 5 34.40 -0.51 -8.77
C MET A 5 33.00 -0.30 -8.19
N GLY A 6 32.24 -1.40 -8.12
CA GLY A 6 31.15 -1.69 -7.17
C GLY A 6 30.12 -0.58 -6.90
N GLN A 7 29.30 -0.21 -7.89
CA GLN A 7 28.09 0.58 -7.59
C GLN A 7 27.10 -0.27 -6.82
N ARG A 8 26.57 0.26 -5.71
CA ARG A 8 25.50 -0.38 -4.93
C ARG A 8 24.14 -0.09 -5.58
N ILE A 9 23.43 -1.12 -6.02
CA ILE A 9 22.10 -1.04 -6.63
C ILE A 9 21.03 -1.24 -5.55
N ILE A 10 20.19 -0.21 -5.36
CA ILE A 10 19.08 -0.23 -4.39
C ILE A 10 17.76 -0.08 -5.18
N ALA A 11 16.93 -1.10 -5.15
CA ALA A 11 15.60 -1.08 -5.75
C ALA A 11 14.57 -0.57 -4.72
N VAL A 12 13.74 0.41 -5.10
CA VAL A 12 12.96 1.22 -4.13
C VAL A 12 11.43 1.05 -4.22
N GLU A 13 10.92 0.27 -5.17
CA GLU A 13 9.48 -0.01 -5.35
C GLU A 13 9.25 -1.53 -5.38
N GLU A 14 9.68 -2.23 -4.33
CA GLU A 14 9.62 -3.69 -4.28
C GLU A 14 8.48 -4.14 -3.36
N HIS A 15 7.47 -4.79 -3.90
CA HIS A 15 6.28 -5.16 -3.12
C HIS A 15 6.39 -6.54 -2.49
N PHE A 16 5.82 -6.72 -1.31
CA PHE A 16 5.61 -8.04 -0.72
C PHE A 16 4.15 -8.19 -0.25
N ALA A 17 3.75 -9.42 -0.01
CA ALA A 17 2.53 -9.76 0.71
C ALA A 17 2.76 -11.08 1.47
N THR A 18 1.86 -11.43 2.38
CA THR A 18 1.83 -12.75 3.01
C THR A 18 0.55 -13.46 2.62
N THR A 19 0.59 -14.81 2.61
CA THR A 19 -0.61 -15.62 2.41
C THR A 19 -1.67 -15.31 3.47
N GLN A 20 -1.24 -15.11 4.72
CA GLN A 20 -2.11 -14.74 5.83
C GLN A 20 -2.84 -13.41 5.57
N PHE A 21 -2.16 -12.40 5.02
CA PHE A 21 -2.81 -11.13 4.66
C PHE A 21 -3.94 -11.34 3.66
N TRP A 22 -3.72 -12.16 2.63
CA TRP A 22 -4.75 -12.45 1.64
C TRP A 22 -5.92 -13.25 2.21
N GLU A 23 -5.65 -14.22 3.07
CA GLU A 23 -6.69 -14.99 3.76
C GLU A 23 -7.56 -14.07 4.64
N ARG A 24 -6.94 -13.20 5.44
CA ARG A 24 -7.66 -12.28 6.32
C ARG A 24 -8.46 -11.22 5.58
N THR A 25 -8.03 -10.84 4.37
CA THR A 25 -8.71 -9.83 3.54
C THR A 25 -9.73 -10.43 2.57
N ALA A 26 -9.86 -11.76 2.53
CA ALA A 26 -10.73 -12.47 1.58
C ALA A 26 -12.22 -12.13 1.73
N ASP A 27 -12.70 -11.76 2.91
CA ASP A 27 -14.11 -11.45 3.16
C ASP A 27 -14.37 -9.99 3.50
N LEU A 28 -13.33 -9.15 3.52
CA LEU A 28 -13.47 -7.74 3.82
C LEU A 28 -14.19 -6.97 2.70
N SER A 29 -14.96 -5.98 3.13
CA SER A 29 -15.60 -5.03 2.24
C SER A 29 -14.64 -3.89 1.89
N ALA A 30 -14.64 -3.49 0.62
CA ALA A 30 -13.88 -2.33 0.18
C ALA A 30 -14.57 -1.03 0.62
N LEU A 31 -13.83 0.07 0.64
CA LEU A 31 -14.37 1.41 0.79
C LEU A 31 -15.43 1.71 -0.29
N PRO A 32 -16.43 2.58 0.00
CA PRO A 32 -17.51 2.86 -0.93
C PRO A 32 -17.02 3.30 -2.32
N GLY A 33 -17.44 2.55 -3.34
CA GLY A 33 -17.07 2.83 -4.73
C GLY A 33 -15.72 2.23 -5.18
N GLU A 34 -15.03 1.48 -4.33
CA GLU A 34 -13.72 0.87 -4.63
C GLU A 34 -13.80 -0.65 -4.93
N ASP A 35 -15.00 -1.20 -5.19
CA ASP A 35 -15.17 -2.62 -5.53
C ASP A 35 -14.34 -3.07 -6.73
N SER A 36 -14.11 -2.17 -7.70
CA SER A 36 -13.26 -2.47 -8.84
C SER A 36 -11.79 -2.66 -8.42
N GLU A 37 -11.30 -1.92 -7.42
CA GLU A 37 -9.93 -2.06 -6.90
C GLU A 37 -9.80 -3.39 -6.19
N ARG A 38 -10.82 -3.79 -5.44
CA ARG A 38 -10.89 -5.11 -4.80
C ARG A 38 -10.83 -6.24 -5.82
N VAL A 39 -11.62 -6.16 -6.89
CA VAL A 39 -11.60 -7.16 -7.97
C VAL A 39 -10.23 -7.19 -8.66
N TYR A 40 -9.66 -6.02 -8.96
CA TYR A 40 -8.34 -5.91 -9.56
C TYR A 40 -7.25 -6.50 -8.67
N SER A 41 -7.23 -6.14 -7.38
CA SER A 41 -6.28 -6.65 -6.39
C SER A 41 -6.37 -8.18 -6.26
N ARG A 42 -7.59 -8.75 -6.29
CA ARG A 42 -7.80 -10.21 -6.28
C ARG A 42 -7.25 -10.91 -7.52
N SER A 43 -7.18 -10.23 -8.66
CA SER A 43 -6.61 -10.82 -9.87
C SER A 43 -5.11 -11.13 -9.70
N PHE A 44 -4.38 -10.36 -8.88
CA PHE A 44 -2.99 -10.65 -8.53
C PHE A 44 -2.86 -11.87 -7.62
N ILE A 45 -3.75 -12.00 -6.63
CA ILE A 45 -3.80 -13.15 -5.72
C ILE A 45 -4.10 -14.44 -6.49
N ALA A 46 -5.06 -14.39 -7.43
CA ALA A 46 -5.45 -15.52 -8.25
C ALA A 46 -4.42 -15.89 -9.33
N ASN A 47 -3.50 -14.99 -9.66
CA ASN A 47 -2.43 -15.24 -10.61
C ASN A 47 -1.22 -15.83 -9.88
N GLU A 48 -1.01 -17.15 -10.02
CA GLU A 48 0.06 -17.88 -9.33
C GLU A 48 1.45 -17.27 -9.56
N PHE A 49 1.75 -16.81 -10.78
CA PHE A 49 3.03 -16.19 -11.11
C PHE A 49 3.27 -14.91 -10.31
N ILE A 50 2.26 -14.04 -10.20
CA ILE A 50 2.36 -12.77 -9.46
C ILE A 50 2.34 -13.04 -7.96
N SER A 51 1.39 -13.85 -7.51
CA SER A 51 1.18 -14.22 -6.12
C SER A 51 2.45 -14.82 -5.49
N ARG A 52 3.09 -15.77 -6.19
CA ARG A 52 4.36 -16.34 -5.72
C ARG A 52 5.46 -15.29 -5.61
N ARG A 53 5.59 -14.38 -6.58
CA ARG A 53 6.62 -13.33 -6.54
C ARG A 53 6.45 -12.32 -5.41
N LEU A 54 5.23 -12.13 -4.92
CA LEU A 54 4.93 -11.27 -3.77
C LEU A 54 5.20 -11.96 -2.43
N THR A 55 5.11 -13.29 -2.36
CA THR A 55 5.15 -14.06 -1.11
C THR A 55 6.47 -14.83 -0.90
N ASP A 56 7.17 -15.21 -1.96
CA ASP A 56 8.40 -16.00 -1.93
C ASP A 56 9.65 -15.09 -1.93
N LEU A 57 10.06 -14.68 -0.74
CA LEU A 57 11.24 -13.84 -0.54
C LEU A 57 12.56 -14.60 -0.68
N GLY A 58 12.54 -15.94 -0.58
CA GLY A 58 13.70 -16.77 -0.84
C GLY A 58 14.10 -16.71 -2.31
N THR A 59 13.14 -16.96 -3.20
CA THR A 59 13.34 -16.80 -4.65
C THR A 59 13.73 -15.35 -5.00
N ARG A 60 13.19 -14.34 -4.30
CA ARG A 60 13.59 -12.94 -4.50
C ARG A 60 15.08 -12.70 -4.22
N LEU A 61 15.62 -13.22 -3.11
CA LEU A 61 17.04 -13.08 -2.79
C LEU A 61 17.93 -13.71 -3.87
N GLU A 62 17.56 -14.89 -4.37
CA GLU A 62 18.28 -15.54 -5.47
C GLU A 62 18.25 -14.69 -6.75
N GLU A 63 17.11 -14.04 -7.05
CA GLU A 63 16.99 -13.14 -8.19
C GLU A 63 17.79 -11.86 -8.02
N MET A 64 17.83 -11.29 -6.81
CA MET A 64 18.68 -10.15 -6.46
C MET A 64 20.15 -10.48 -6.70
N ASP A 65 20.63 -11.64 -6.23
CA ASP A 65 22.00 -12.09 -6.43
C ASP A 65 22.34 -12.27 -7.92
N ARG A 66 21.42 -12.87 -8.69
CA ARG A 66 21.59 -13.11 -10.12
C ARG A 66 21.63 -11.81 -10.95
N THR A 67 20.93 -10.77 -10.50
CA THR A 67 20.76 -9.50 -11.24
C THR A 67 21.66 -8.38 -10.72
N GLY A 68 22.34 -8.59 -9.60
CA GLY A 68 23.22 -7.59 -8.98
C GLY A 68 22.46 -6.54 -8.18
N VAL A 69 21.23 -6.82 -7.72
CA VAL A 69 20.51 -5.93 -6.80
C VAL A 69 21.02 -6.16 -5.38
N ASP A 70 21.66 -5.15 -4.79
CA ASP A 70 22.22 -5.24 -3.45
C ASP A 70 21.14 -5.16 -2.37
N VAL A 71 20.19 -4.23 -2.54
CA VAL A 71 19.12 -3.97 -1.57
C VAL A 71 17.77 -3.80 -2.26
N SER A 72 16.73 -4.38 -1.68
CA SER A 72 15.33 -4.11 -2.02
C SER A 72 14.63 -3.41 -0.87
N VAL A 73 14.04 -2.24 -1.11
CA VAL A 73 13.18 -1.53 -0.17
C VAL A 73 11.77 -2.09 -0.32
N LEU A 74 11.35 -2.89 0.65
CA LEU A 74 10.11 -3.63 0.64
C LEU A 74 8.95 -2.78 1.17
N SER A 75 7.78 -2.97 0.56
CA SER A 75 6.52 -2.33 0.97
C SER A 75 5.34 -3.27 0.73
N LEU A 76 4.28 -3.17 1.53
CA LEU A 76 3.08 -4.00 1.33
C LEU A 76 2.46 -3.70 -0.04
N ASN A 77 2.15 -4.75 -0.81
CA ASN A 77 1.58 -4.64 -2.15
C ASN A 77 0.31 -3.73 -2.15
N PRO A 78 0.33 -2.60 -2.87
CA PRO A 78 -0.79 -1.67 -2.95
C PRO A 78 -2.05 -2.32 -3.55
N PRO A 79 -3.27 -1.89 -3.15
CA PRO A 79 -3.59 -0.78 -2.25
C PRO A 79 -3.40 -1.08 -0.75
N GLY A 80 -2.85 -2.26 -0.41
CA GLY A 80 -2.56 -2.64 0.97
C GLY A 80 -3.81 -2.62 1.85
N VAL A 81 -3.71 -1.94 2.99
CA VAL A 81 -4.80 -1.83 3.97
C VAL A 81 -5.75 -0.66 3.69
N GLN A 82 -5.40 0.26 2.77
CA GLN A 82 -6.22 1.44 2.45
C GLN A 82 -7.54 1.11 1.75
N LEU A 83 -7.70 -0.13 1.27
CA LEU A 83 -8.89 -0.55 0.54
C LEU A 83 -10.07 -0.86 1.47
N TRP A 84 -9.82 -1.23 2.73
CA TRP A 84 -10.83 -1.88 3.57
C TRP A 84 -11.69 -0.86 4.33
N SER A 85 -13.00 -1.09 4.36
CA SER A 85 -13.97 -0.19 4.99
C SER A 85 -14.00 -0.27 6.52
N ASP A 86 -13.66 -1.43 7.08
CA ASP A 86 -13.50 -1.58 8.52
C ASP A 86 -12.15 -1.02 8.94
N THR A 87 -12.18 0.20 9.49
CA THR A 87 -11.00 0.96 9.89
C THR A 87 -10.21 0.26 10.99
N ALA A 88 -10.88 -0.33 11.98
CA ALA A 88 -10.19 -1.03 13.08
C ALA A 88 -9.43 -2.25 12.55
N THR A 89 -10.06 -3.01 11.65
CA THR A 89 -9.41 -4.14 10.98
C THR A 89 -8.25 -3.67 10.08
N ALA A 90 -8.41 -2.59 9.31
CA ALA A 90 -7.34 -2.03 8.48
C ALA A 90 -6.11 -1.61 9.31
N THR A 91 -6.33 -0.93 10.44
CA THR A 91 -5.26 -0.53 11.37
C THR A 91 -4.56 -1.73 11.98
N SER A 92 -5.30 -2.77 12.39
CA SER A 92 -4.72 -4.02 12.90
C SER A 92 -3.86 -4.71 11.84
N LEU A 93 -4.36 -4.82 10.61
CA LEU A 93 -3.62 -5.43 9.50
C LEU A 93 -2.36 -4.64 9.14
N ALA A 94 -2.38 -3.31 9.23
CA ALA A 94 -1.20 -2.49 8.99
C ALA A 94 -0.08 -2.87 9.96
N ARG A 95 -0.42 -2.94 11.25
CA ARG A 95 0.51 -3.30 12.31
C ARG A 95 1.08 -4.70 12.16
N GLU A 96 0.21 -5.68 11.89
CA GLU A 96 0.61 -7.07 11.66
C GLU A 96 1.55 -7.21 10.45
N MET A 97 1.27 -6.50 9.35
CA MET A 97 2.12 -6.52 8.17
C MET A 97 3.45 -5.81 8.39
N ASN A 98 3.48 -4.76 9.19
CA ASN A 98 4.72 -4.10 9.58
C ASN A 98 5.56 -4.99 10.51
N ASP A 99 4.95 -5.73 11.43
CA ASP A 99 5.67 -6.67 12.29
C ASP A 99 6.26 -7.82 11.46
N ALA A 100 5.47 -8.40 10.55
CA ALA A 100 5.97 -9.41 9.61
C ALA A 100 7.10 -8.88 8.73
N LEU A 101 7.01 -7.63 8.26
CA LEU A 101 8.06 -7.00 7.48
C LEU A 101 9.33 -6.75 8.30
N ALA A 102 9.20 -6.40 9.58
CA ALA A 102 10.34 -6.27 10.47
C ALA A 102 11.08 -7.60 10.64
N ASP A 103 10.35 -8.71 10.80
CA ASP A 103 10.94 -10.05 10.86
C ASP A 103 11.66 -10.42 9.55
N ILE A 104 11.06 -10.08 8.40
CA ILE A 104 11.67 -10.26 7.07
C ILE A 104 12.99 -9.48 6.96
N VAL A 105 12.99 -8.20 7.35
CA VAL A 105 14.19 -7.36 7.32
C VAL A 105 15.25 -7.90 8.27
N ALA A 106 14.86 -8.30 9.48
CA ALA A 106 15.78 -8.89 10.47
C ALA A 106 16.43 -10.20 9.97
N GLY A 107 15.73 -10.97 9.13
CA GLY A 107 16.28 -12.17 8.49
C GLY A 107 17.34 -11.90 7.43
N SER A 108 17.39 -10.70 6.85
CA SER A 108 18.38 -10.31 5.82
C SER A 108 18.64 -8.79 5.82
N PRO A 109 19.18 -8.22 6.91
CA PRO A 109 19.18 -6.76 7.16
C PRO A 109 20.11 -5.97 6.24
N THR A 110 21.04 -6.63 5.55
CA THR A 110 21.90 -6.00 4.54
C THR A 110 21.28 -6.01 3.14
N ARG A 111 20.19 -6.77 2.95
CA ARG A 111 19.52 -7.02 1.66
C ARG A 111 18.13 -6.40 1.58
N PHE A 112 17.47 -6.21 2.72
CA PHE A 112 16.14 -5.60 2.77
C PHE A 112 16.12 -4.34 3.63
N ALA A 113 15.36 -3.37 3.15
CA ALA A 113 14.89 -2.21 3.90
C ALA A 113 13.36 -2.17 3.82
N ALA A 114 12.70 -1.31 4.59
CA ALA A 114 11.25 -1.33 4.72
C ALA A 114 10.61 0.07 4.65
N LEU A 115 9.45 0.11 4.02
CA LEU A 115 8.46 1.18 4.10
C LEU A 115 7.21 0.64 4.78
N ALA A 116 6.75 1.33 5.81
CA ALA A 116 5.57 0.97 6.58
C ALA A 116 4.30 1.02 5.73
N ALA A 117 3.39 0.08 5.99
CA ALA A 117 1.98 0.22 5.68
C ALA A 117 1.28 0.99 6.81
N ILE A 118 0.36 1.88 6.46
CA ILE A 118 -0.50 2.60 7.40
C ILE A 118 -1.95 2.56 6.92
N ALA A 119 -2.90 2.81 7.82
CA ALA A 119 -4.32 2.93 7.51
C ALA A 119 -4.78 4.39 7.68
N PRO A 120 -4.69 5.25 6.64
CA PRO A 120 -5.09 6.66 6.72
C PRO A 120 -6.58 6.87 6.98
N GLN A 121 -7.40 5.80 6.97
CA GLN A 121 -8.79 5.83 7.43
C GLN A 121 -8.90 6.31 8.89
N ASP A 122 -7.87 6.09 9.69
CA ASP A 122 -7.68 6.65 11.03
C ASP A 122 -6.34 7.39 11.08
N PRO A 123 -6.32 8.71 10.80
CA PRO A 123 -5.08 9.49 10.72
C PRO A 123 -4.24 9.47 12.00
N GLU A 124 -4.88 9.43 13.17
CA GLU A 124 -4.19 9.41 14.46
C GLU A 124 -3.54 8.05 14.72
N ALA A 125 -4.26 6.96 14.45
CA ALA A 125 -3.67 5.62 14.56
C ALA A 125 -2.56 5.40 13.52
N ALA A 126 -2.72 5.95 12.31
CA ALA A 126 -1.68 5.93 11.29
C ALA A 126 -0.43 6.71 11.72
N ALA A 127 -0.59 7.90 12.29
CA ALA A 127 0.49 8.70 12.84
C ALA A 127 1.27 7.95 13.94
N GLU A 128 0.56 7.26 14.83
CA GLU A 128 1.19 6.44 15.86
C GLU A 128 1.96 5.25 15.29
N GLU A 129 1.41 4.61 14.26
CA GLU A 129 2.10 3.51 13.59
C GLU A 129 3.34 3.98 12.83
N ILE A 130 3.37 5.20 12.30
CA ILE A 130 4.57 5.82 11.71
C ILE A 130 5.66 5.99 12.77
N ARG A 131 5.32 6.58 13.93
CA ARG A 131 6.26 6.72 15.05
C ARG A 131 6.80 5.38 15.51
N ARG A 132 5.95 4.36 15.61
CA ARG A 132 6.37 3.01 16.01
C ARG A 132 7.30 2.37 14.99
N THR A 133 6.93 2.37 13.71
CA THR A 133 7.68 1.67 12.66
C THR A 133 9.05 2.30 12.45
N THR A 134 9.15 3.63 12.47
CA THR A 134 10.42 4.33 12.34
C THR A 134 11.27 4.28 13.60
N GLY A 135 10.68 4.52 14.78
CA GLY A 135 11.41 4.54 16.05
C GLY A 135 11.77 3.15 16.59
N THR A 136 10.85 2.19 16.53
CA THR A 136 11.01 0.86 17.14
C THR A 136 11.47 -0.19 16.14
N LEU A 137 10.96 -0.16 14.90
CA LEU A 137 11.28 -1.18 13.88
C LEU A 137 12.38 -0.75 12.90
N GLY A 138 12.79 0.52 12.93
CA GLY A 138 13.86 1.05 12.08
C GLY A 138 13.50 1.20 10.61
N PHE A 139 12.21 1.35 10.28
CA PHE A 139 11.76 1.52 8.89
C PHE A 139 12.18 2.91 8.37
N GLY A 140 12.46 3.00 7.07
CA GLY A 140 12.96 4.23 6.44
C GLY A 140 11.87 5.23 6.02
N GLY A 141 10.61 4.84 6.17
CA GLY A 141 9.47 5.66 5.76
C GLY A 141 8.19 4.85 5.61
N VAL A 142 7.29 5.36 4.77
CA VAL A 142 5.92 4.88 4.63
C VAL A 142 5.56 4.85 3.15
N LEU A 143 4.81 3.83 2.72
CA LEU A 143 4.18 3.82 1.40
C LEU A 143 2.69 4.14 1.56
N ILE A 144 2.23 5.16 0.82
CA ILE A 144 0.80 5.49 0.70
C ILE A 144 0.39 5.35 -0.77
N GLY A 145 -0.67 4.60 -1.02
CA GLY A 145 -1.29 4.49 -2.33
C GLY A 145 -2.20 5.68 -2.60
N SER A 146 -1.77 6.65 -3.40
CA SER A 146 -2.48 7.84 -3.87
C SER A 146 -3.54 8.43 -2.91
N HIS A 147 -4.77 7.89 -2.90
CA HIS A 147 -5.89 8.35 -2.09
C HIS A 147 -6.37 7.29 -1.10
N THR A 148 -7.08 7.72 -0.05
CA THR A 148 -7.82 6.85 0.87
C THR A 148 -9.29 7.27 0.87
N GLY A 149 -10.20 6.42 0.42
CA GLY A 149 -11.64 6.75 0.36
C GLY A 149 -11.99 7.96 -0.52
N GLY A 150 -11.09 8.33 -1.45
CA GLY A 150 -11.21 9.52 -2.29
C GLY A 150 -10.73 10.83 -1.67
N GLN A 151 -10.16 10.79 -0.45
CA GLN A 151 -9.42 11.88 0.17
C GLN A 151 -7.95 11.83 -0.24
N TYR A 152 -7.35 13.02 -0.43
CA TYR A 152 -5.96 13.20 -0.82
C TYR A 152 -5.13 13.83 0.31
N LEU A 153 -3.81 13.76 0.18
CA LEU A 153 -2.88 14.20 1.22
C LEU A 153 -2.84 15.73 1.44
N ASP A 154 -3.45 16.52 0.55
CA ASP A 154 -3.63 17.96 0.72
C ASP A 154 -4.87 18.32 1.57
N GLU A 155 -5.73 17.36 1.88
CA GLU A 155 -6.91 17.59 2.72
C GLU A 155 -6.52 17.63 4.22
N PRO A 156 -7.15 18.49 5.05
CA PRO A 156 -6.78 18.68 6.47
C PRO A 156 -6.78 17.41 7.31
N GLU A 157 -7.58 16.41 6.95
CA GLU A 157 -7.65 15.11 7.61
C GLU A 157 -6.31 14.35 7.54
N SER A 158 -5.43 14.68 6.60
CA SER A 158 -4.09 14.07 6.46
C SER A 158 -3.04 14.71 7.39
N GLU A 159 -3.36 15.82 8.07
CA GLU A 159 -2.42 16.57 8.91
C GLU A 159 -1.72 15.69 9.97
N PRO A 160 -2.41 14.82 10.74
CA PRO A 160 -1.74 13.99 11.74
C PRO A 160 -0.68 13.06 11.13
N ILE A 161 -0.95 12.53 9.93
CA ILE A 161 -0.02 11.67 9.20
C ILE A 161 1.20 12.47 8.77
N LEU A 162 1.00 13.61 8.10
CA LEU A 162 2.10 14.45 7.61
C LEU A 162 2.96 14.99 8.75
N ALA A 163 2.34 15.42 9.86
CA ALA A 163 3.05 15.86 11.06
C ALA A 163 3.91 14.75 11.68
N ALA A 164 3.39 13.52 11.78
CA ALA A 164 4.18 12.39 12.27
C ALA A 164 5.33 12.01 11.34
N MET A 165 5.15 12.14 10.02
CA MET A 165 6.23 11.93 9.05
C MET A 165 7.31 12.99 9.17
N GLU A 166 6.94 14.26 9.36
CA GLU A 166 7.89 15.34 9.62
C GLU A 166 8.66 15.10 10.93
N GLU A 167 7.94 14.79 12.02
CA GLU A 167 8.51 14.51 13.34
C GLU A 167 9.58 13.41 13.29
N THR A 168 9.30 12.35 12.54
CA THR A 168 10.14 11.14 12.45
C THR A 168 11.16 11.18 11.31
N TYR A 169 11.19 12.27 10.51
CA TYR A 169 11.96 12.36 9.27
C TYR A 169 11.71 11.17 8.32
N SER A 170 10.47 10.68 8.28
CA SER A 170 10.05 9.55 7.45
C SER A 170 9.96 9.93 5.98
N THR A 171 10.46 9.06 5.10
CA THR A 171 10.23 9.21 3.65
C THR A 171 8.80 8.82 3.28
N LEU A 172 8.15 9.60 2.40
CA LEU A 172 6.89 9.21 1.76
C LEU A 172 7.15 8.62 0.38
N TYR A 173 6.79 7.35 0.18
CA TYR A 173 6.62 6.77 -1.14
C TYR A 173 5.14 6.85 -1.56
N LEU A 174 4.83 7.70 -2.53
CA LEU A 174 3.46 7.85 -3.03
C LEU A 174 3.22 6.94 -4.24
N HIS A 175 2.69 5.74 -4.00
CA HIS A 175 2.47 4.72 -5.03
C HIS A 175 1.12 4.93 -5.76
N PRO A 176 0.99 4.60 -7.05
CA PRO A 176 -0.29 4.63 -7.74
C PRO A 176 -1.29 3.59 -7.21
N ARG A 177 -2.58 3.85 -7.43
CA ARG A 177 -3.67 2.86 -7.35
C ARG A 177 -4.72 3.27 -8.38
N MET A 178 -5.83 2.55 -8.52
CA MET A 178 -6.83 3.03 -9.47
C MET A 178 -7.33 4.43 -9.09
N PRO A 179 -7.75 5.23 -10.09
CA PRO A 179 -8.33 6.55 -9.84
C PRO A 179 -9.52 6.49 -8.88
N SER A 180 -9.60 7.47 -7.96
CA SER A 180 -10.71 7.54 -6.99
C SER A 180 -12.07 7.68 -7.69
N PRO A 181 -13.18 7.24 -7.06
CA PRO A 181 -14.52 7.46 -7.61
C PRO A 181 -14.81 8.95 -7.89
N ARG A 182 -14.27 9.85 -7.05
CA ARG A 182 -14.37 11.31 -7.22
C ARG A 182 -13.62 11.77 -8.47
N MET A 183 -12.42 11.27 -8.72
CA MET A 183 -11.63 11.57 -9.93
C MET A 183 -12.29 11.03 -11.21
N LEU A 184 -12.90 9.84 -11.15
CA LEU A 184 -13.59 9.23 -12.30
C LEU A 184 -14.94 9.86 -12.62
N ALA A 185 -15.58 10.53 -11.65
CA ALA A 185 -16.94 11.03 -11.79
C ALA A 185 -17.19 11.93 -13.02
N PRO A 186 -16.27 12.83 -13.45
CA PRO A 186 -16.45 13.60 -14.68
C PRO A 186 -16.38 12.75 -15.96
N PHE A 187 -15.55 11.70 -15.97
CA PHE A 187 -15.37 10.82 -17.13
C PHE A 187 -16.57 9.89 -17.33
N ASN A 188 -17.11 9.35 -16.24
CA ASN A 188 -18.29 8.48 -16.26
C ASN A 188 -19.56 9.18 -16.76
N ARG A 189 -19.66 10.51 -16.58
CA ARG A 189 -20.78 11.31 -17.12
C ARG A 189 -20.72 11.45 -18.64
N ARG A 190 -19.53 11.40 -19.23
CA ARG A 190 -19.34 11.55 -20.69
C ARG A 190 -19.47 10.23 -21.44
N SER A 191 -19.16 9.10 -20.80
CA SER A 191 -19.22 7.76 -21.39
C SER A 191 -20.62 7.13 -21.42
N GLY A 192 -21.66 7.83 -20.99
CA GLY A 192 -23.05 7.35 -21.10
C GLY A 192 -23.41 6.21 -20.14
N VAL A 193 -22.56 5.91 -19.15
CA VAL A 193 -22.88 4.97 -18.05
C VAL A 193 -23.95 5.63 -17.18
N SER A 194 -25.21 5.39 -17.54
CA SER A 194 -26.37 6.08 -16.99
C SER A 194 -26.56 5.75 -15.51
N ARG A 195 -26.63 6.78 -14.65
CA ARG A 195 -27.33 6.66 -13.37
C ARG A 195 -28.77 6.18 -13.65
N PRO A 196 -29.35 5.29 -12.82
CA PRO A 196 -30.78 5.01 -12.91
C PRO A 196 -31.54 6.35 -12.75
N ARG A 197 -32.36 6.70 -13.75
CA ARG A 197 -33.15 7.94 -13.72
C ARG A 197 -34.05 7.90 -12.48
N PRO A 198 -34.13 8.97 -11.66
CA PRO A 198 -35.13 9.03 -10.62
C PRO A 198 -36.50 8.92 -11.27
N ARG A 199 -37.34 8.01 -10.76
CA ARG A 199 -38.73 7.85 -11.23
C ARG A 199 -39.39 9.22 -11.12
N ARG A 200 -39.78 9.79 -12.25
CA ARG A 200 -40.62 10.99 -12.27
C ARG A 200 -41.94 10.62 -11.60
N THR A 201 -42.15 11.09 -10.39
CA THR A 201 -43.49 11.22 -9.82
C THR A 201 -44.27 12.11 -10.76
N ARG A 202 -45.32 11.56 -11.39
CA ARG A 202 -46.29 12.36 -12.11
C ARG A 202 -47.03 13.18 -11.05
N CYS A 203 -46.84 14.49 -11.06
CA CYS A 203 -47.80 15.37 -10.42
C CYS A 203 -49.14 15.21 -11.15
N ALA A 204 -50.19 14.96 -10.37
CA ALA A 204 -51.59 14.97 -10.80
C ALA A 204 -52.08 16.40 -11.00
#